data_AF-A0A966SPP3-F1
#
_entry.id   AF-A0A966SPP3-F1
#
_cell.length_a   1.000
_cell.length_b   1.000
_cell.length_c   1.000
_cell.angle_alpha   90.00
_cell.angle_beta   90.00
_cell.angle_gamma   90.00
#
_symmetry.space_group_name_H-M   'P 1'
#
loop_
_entity.id
_entity.type
_entity.pdbx_description
1 polymer ?
#
loop_
_entity_poly.entity_id
_entity_poly.type
_entity_poly.pdbx_seq_one_letter_code
_entity_poly.pdbx_strand_id
1 'polypeptide(L)'
;MTTLHVVDAFTSAPFAGNPVAVSLLPRPADERWMRIVAREMNLSETVFLHRRADGFSLRWLTPTVEVKLCGHATLASAFVLRETGV
;
A
#
# COMPACT_ATOMS: atom_id res chain seq x y z
N MET A 1 -5.69 -16.16 -1.86
CA MET A 1 -4.32 -15.65 -1.59
C MET A 1 -4.31 -14.17 -1.94
N THR A 2 -3.64 -13.35 -1.14
CA THR A 2 -3.52 -11.89 -1.38
C THR A 2 -2.09 -11.59 -1.82
N THR A 3 -1.94 -10.79 -2.87
CA THR A 3 -0.64 -10.32 -3.34
C THR A 3 -0.25 -9.02 -2.62
N LEU A 4 1.02 -8.93 -2.25
CA LEU A 4 1.64 -7.73 -1.67
C LEU A 4 2.88 -7.38 -2.49
N HIS A 5 2.99 -6.11 -2.87
CA HIS A 5 4.18 -5.54 -3.51
C HIS A 5 4.94 -4.74 -2.46
N VAL A 6 6.24 -4.96 -2.31
CA VAL A 6 7.10 -4.10 -1.49
C VAL A 6 7.83 -3.15 -2.42
N VAL A 7 7.66 -1.86 -2.19
CA VAL A 7 8.23 -0.79 -3.01
C VAL A 7 9.01 0.16 -2.13
N ASP A 8 10.24 0.43 -2.53
CA ASP A 8 11.08 1.45 -1.93
C ASP A 8 10.82 2.81 -2.61
N ALA A 9 10.11 3.71 -1.94
CA ALA A 9 9.77 5.02 -2.49
C ALA A 9 10.97 5.97 -2.46
N PHE A 10 11.01 6.91 -3.43
CA PHE A 10 12.08 7.92 -3.60
C PHE A 10 13.47 7.37 -3.90
N THR A 11 13.56 6.16 -4.46
CA THR A 11 14.82 5.56 -4.89
C THR A 11 14.64 4.81 -6.21
N SER A 12 15.74 4.59 -6.93
CA SER A 12 15.85 3.66 -8.06
C SER A 12 16.67 2.41 -7.73
N ALA A 13 17.24 2.34 -6.53
CA ALA A 13 18.00 1.21 -6.03
C ALA A 13 17.25 0.50 -4.89
N PRO A 14 17.25 -0.85 -4.84
CA PRO A 14 16.68 -1.61 -3.73
C PRO A 14 17.37 -1.28 -2.40
N PHE A 15 16.63 -1.43 -1.30
CA PHE A 15 17.12 -1.25 0.07
C PHE A 15 17.55 0.19 0.41
N ALA A 16 17.01 1.17 -0.33
CA ALA A 16 17.19 2.59 -0.09
C ALA A 16 15.83 3.29 -0.09
N GLY A 17 15.77 4.58 0.26
CA GLY A 17 14.49 5.30 0.32
C GLY A 17 13.55 4.79 1.42
N ASN A 18 12.24 4.85 1.17
CA ASN A 18 11.21 4.53 2.18
C ASN A 18 10.37 3.31 1.76
N PRO A 19 10.48 2.16 2.46
CA PRO A 19 9.77 0.94 2.09
C PRO A 19 8.27 1.03 2.41
N VAL A 20 7.45 0.56 1.48
CA VAL A 20 5.98 0.52 1.59
C VAL A 20 5.48 -0.81 1.08
N ALA A 21 4.59 -1.46 1.84
CA ALA A 21 3.82 -2.59 1.34
C ALA A 21 2.55 -2.08 0.64
N VAL A 22 2.22 -2.62 -0.52
CA VAL A 22 1.07 -2.21 -1.33
C VAL A 22 0.26 -3.43 -1.73
N SER A 23 -1.03 -3.45 -1.37
CA SER A 23 -1.97 -4.51 -1.70
C SER A 23 -3.06 -4.00 -2.63
N LEU A 24 -3.01 -4.43 -3.89
CA LEU A 24 -4.06 -4.17 -4.88
C LEU A 24 -5.18 -5.21 -4.72
N LEU A 25 -6.32 -4.77 -4.19
CA LEU A 25 -7.46 -5.59 -3.86
C LEU A 25 -8.56 -5.48 -4.93
N PRO A 26 -9.29 -6.57 -5.21
CA PRO A 26 -10.42 -6.52 -6.15
C PRO A 26 -11.65 -5.78 -5.59
N ARG A 27 -11.72 -5.61 -4.25
CA ARG A 27 -12.81 -4.95 -3.53
C ARG A 27 -12.33 -4.48 -2.16
N PRO A 28 -13.09 -3.63 -1.43
CA PRO A 28 -12.75 -3.25 -0.06
C PRO A 28 -12.52 -4.48 0.84
N ALA A 29 -11.48 -4.42 1.67
CA ALA A 29 -11.20 -5.41 2.70
C ALA A 29 -11.71 -4.97 4.07
N ASP A 30 -11.90 -5.94 4.96
CA ASP A 30 -12.24 -5.71 6.35
C ASP A 30 -11.10 -4.99 7.08
N GLU A 31 -11.44 -4.07 7.98
CA GLU A 31 -10.47 -3.24 8.70
C GLU A 31 -9.60 -4.04 9.66
N ARG A 32 -10.18 -5.04 10.36
CA ARG A 32 -9.41 -5.89 11.26
C ARG A 32 -8.39 -6.70 10.47
N TRP A 33 -8.77 -7.20 9.30
CA TRP A 33 -7.82 -7.89 8.40
C TRP A 33 -6.71 -6.94 7.94
N MET A 34 -7.03 -5.72 7.49
CA MET A 34 -6.01 -4.74 7.07
C MET A 34 -5.01 -4.42 8.19
N ARG A 35 -5.48 -4.27 9.44
CA ARG A 35 -4.60 -4.06 10.60
C ARG A 35 -3.71 -5.27 10.89
N ILE A 36 -4.22 -6.49 10.75
CA ILE A 36 -3.41 -7.72 10.91
C ILE A 36 -2.29 -7.74 9.86
N VAL A 37 -2.61 -7.46 8.60
CA VAL A 37 -1.63 -7.43 7.51
C VAL A 37 -0.60 -6.32 7.72
N ALA A 38 -1.02 -5.10 8.06
CA ALA A 38 -0.11 -3.99 8.29
C ALA A 38 0.86 -4.28 9.45
N ARG A 39 0.35 -4.93 10.51
CA ARG A 39 1.19 -5.38 11.63
C ARG A 39 2.16 -6.50 11.24
N GLU A 40 1.72 -7.45 10.44
CA GLU A 40 2.57 -8.55 9.94
C GLU A 40 3.70 -8.02 9.06
N MET A 41 3.41 -7.05 8.18
CA MET A 41 4.42 -6.45 7.31
C MET A 41 5.44 -5.61 8.08
N ASN A 42 5.02 -4.98 9.19
CA ASN A 42 5.87 -4.19 10.07
C ASN A 42 6.77 -3.15 9.34
N LEU A 43 6.29 -2.62 8.22
CA LEU A 43 6.89 -1.49 7.50
C LEU A 43 6.28 -0.18 8.00
N SER A 44 6.86 0.95 7.59
CA SER A 44 6.32 2.28 7.91
C SER A 44 4.84 2.39 7.54
N GLU A 45 4.48 1.93 6.33
CA GLU A 45 3.10 1.87 5.87
C GLU A 45 2.82 0.62 5.03
N THR A 46 1.59 0.12 5.18
CA THR A 46 0.92 -0.79 4.26
C THR A 46 -0.29 -0.07 3.65
N VAL A 47 -0.37 -0.06 2.33
CA VAL A 47 -1.47 0.55 1.57
C VAL A 47 -2.38 -0.51 1.03
N PHE A 48 -3.68 -0.32 1.22
CA PHE A 48 -4.72 -1.13 0.61
C PHE A 48 -5.45 -0.28 -0.40
N LEU A 49 -5.41 -0.70 -1.67
CA LEU A 49 -6.06 0.02 -2.76
C LEU A 49 -7.01 -0.88 -3.54
N HIS A 50 -8.13 -0.32 -3.99
CA HIS A 50 -9.06 -1.00 -4.89
C HIS A 50 -9.64 -0.01 -5.89
N ARG A 51 -9.98 -0.50 -7.08
CA ARG A 51 -10.57 0.32 -8.15
C ARG A 51 -11.99 0.77 -7.78
N ARG A 52 -12.29 2.03 -8.11
CA ARG A 52 -13.63 2.65 -8.08
C ARG A 52 -14.01 3.10 -9.49
N ALA A 53 -15.23 3.61 -9.67
CA ALA A 53 -15.73 4.08 -10.97
C ALA A 53 -14.90 5.24 -11.55
N ASP A 54 -14.37 6.11 -10.68
CA ASP A 54 -13.70 7.37 -11.00
C ASP A 54 -12.22 7.40 -10.55
N GLY A 55 -11.65 6.26 -10.18
CA GLY A 55 -10.25 6.18 -9.74
C GLY A 55 -9.99 5.02 -8.79
N PHE A 56 -9.24 5.30 -7.72
CA PHE A 56 -8.85 4.32 -6.70
C PHE A 56 -9.19 4.83 -5.30
N SER A 57 -9.67 3.92 -4.45
CA SER A 57 -9.68 4.14 -3.01
C SER A 57 -8.33 3.72 -2.43
N LEU A 58 -7.77 4.53 -1.54
CA LEU A 58 -6.55 4.21 -0.81
C LEU A 58 -6.83 4.29 0.70
N ARG A 59 -6.27 3.35 1.46
CA ARG A 59 -6.16 3.41 2.92
C ARG A 59 -4.72 3.14 3.32
N TRP A 60 -4.17 3.97 4.20
CA TRP A 60 -2.78 3.90 4.65
C TRP A 60 -2.74 3.47 6.11
N LEU A 61 -2.15 2.33 6.39
CA LEU A 61 -2.02 1.83 7.76
C LEU A 61 -0.55 1.70 8.12
N THR A 62 -0.19 2.22 9.29
CA THR A 62 1.03 1.79 9.99
C THR A 62 0.73 0.45 10.70
N PRO A 63 1.73 -0.18 11.36
CA PRO A 63 1.49 -1.40 12.14
C PRO A 63 0.48 -1.23 13.30
N THR A 64 0.19 0.01 13.70
CA THR A 64 -0.62 0.31 14.89
C THR A 64 -1.88 1.11 14.59
N VAL A 65 -1.88 1.98 13.58
CA VAL A 65 -3.01 2.89 13.32
C VAL A 65 -3.21 3.13 11.82
N GLU A 66 -4.42 3.54 11.44
CA GLU A 66 -4.65 4.15 10.14
C GLU A 66 -4.29 5.64 10.16
N VAL A 67 -3.65 6.11 9.09
CA VAL A 67 -3.30 7.52 8.90
C VAL A 67 -4.10 8.13 7.76
N LYS A 68 -4.35 9.45 7.86
CA LYS A 68 -5.21 10.17 6.90
C LYS A 68 -4.58 10.35 5.52
N LEU A 69 -3.25 10.44 5.45
CA LEU A 69 -2.50 10.65 4.21
C LEU A 69 -1.02 10.31 4.45
N CYS A 70 -0.35 9.73 3.45
CA CYS A 70 1.09 9.53 3.44
C CYS A 70 1.66 9.66 2.00
N GLY A 71 2.65 10.54 1.81
CA GLY A 71 3.17 10.98 0.49
C GLY A 71 3.86 9.87 -0.31
N HIS A 72 5.11 9.55 0.02
CA HIS A 72 5.38 8.19 0.49
C HIS A 72 4.70 7.01 -0.19
N ALA A 73 3.76 6.51 0.59
CA ALA A 73 2.92 5.38 0.29
C ALA A 73 1.95 5.63 -0.88
N THR A 74 1.54 6.89 -1.11
CA THR A 74 0.78 7.27 -2.31
C THR A 74 1.63 7.15 -3.58
N LEU A 75 2.90 7.58 -3.54
CA LEU A 75 3.84 7.42 -4.66
C LEU A 75 4.08 5.94 -4.97
N ALA A 76 4.34 5.12 -3.94
CA ALA A 76 4.49 3.67 -4.09
C ALA A 76 3.25 3.02 -4.71
N SER A 77 2.04 3.46 -4.32
CA SER A 77 0.79 2.95 -4.88
C SER A 77 0.65 3.26 -6.37
N ALA A 78 0.97 4.49 -6.79
CA ALA A 78 0.95 4.87 -8.20
C ALA A 78 1.97 4.06 -9.02
N PHE A 79 3.15 3.79 -8.46
CA PHE A 79 4.17 2.94 -9.08
C PHE A 79 3.65 1.52 -9.31
N VAL A 80 3.01 0.90 -8.30
CA VAL A 80 2.44 -0.45 -8.44
C VAL A 80 1.35 -0.51 -9.51
N LEU A 81 0.45 0.48 -9.57
CA LEU A 81 -0.58 0.55 -10.61
C LEU A 81 0.04 0.59 -12.01
N ARG A 82 1.07 1.44 -12.19
CA ARG A 82 1.82 1.52 -13.46
C ARG A 82 2.47 0.19 -13.84
N GLU A 83 3.21 -0.44 -12.93
CA GLU A 83 3.95 -1.68 -13.21
C GLU A 83 3.02 -2.88 -13.44
N THR A 84 1.83 -2.87 -12.84
CA THR A 84 0.84 -3.95 -13.00
C THR A 84 -0.11 -3.73 -14.18
N GLY A 85 0.04 -2.62 -14.93
CA GLY A 85 -0.76 -2.32 -16.12
C GLY A 85 -2.22 -1.97 -15.81
N VAL A 86 -2.46 -1.37 -14.64
CA VAL A 86 -3.79 -1.04 -14.10
C VAL A 86 -4.07 0.46 -14.25
#